data_AF-U5DBM6-F1
#
_entry.id   AF-U5DBM6-F1
#
_cell.length_a   1.000
_cell.length_b   1.000
_cell.length_c   1.000
_cell.angle_alpha   90.00
_cell.angle_beta   90.00
_cell.angle_gamma   90.00
#
_symmetry.space_group_name_H-M   'P 1'
#
loop_
_entity.id
_entity.type
_entity.pdbx_description
1 polymer ?
#
loop_
_entity_poly.entity_id
_entity_poly.type
_entity_poly.pdbx_seq_one_letter_code
_entity_poly.pdbx_strand_id
1 'polypeptide(L)'
;MEKQGIRGPPYKFLHGNNKEVELMMREAIAKPMDLSHDTFSKVQPYIYTWTKIYGDTFLSWVGPKPQLFIREPELIKEILNNKSWDYRKPDRNPIIEKLLGDGLASTNIQKKWAFHRKMANKAFNAECLKVINPFVYH
;
A
#
# COMPACT_ATOMS: atom_id res chain seq x y z
N MET A 1 15.83 7.26 -12.89
CA MET A 1 14.41 7.16 -13.27
C MET A 1 14.10 8.09 -14.44
N GLU A 2 14.58 9.35 -14.45
CA GLU A 2 14.37 10.26 -15.58
C GLU A 2 14.90 9.74 -16.94
N LYS A 3 16.08 9.09 -16.96
CA LYS A 3 16.60 8.41 -18.15
C LYS A 3 15.71 7.26 -18.66
N GLN A 4 14.83 6.74 -17.80
CA GLN A 4 13.81 5.72 -18.12
C GLN A 4 12.44 6.35 -18.39
N GLY A 5 12.35 7.69 -18.47
CA GLY A 5 11.10 8.43 -18.70
C GLY A 5 10.20 8.57 -17.48
N ILE A 6 10.59 8.03 -16.32
CA ILE A 6 9.77 8.04 -15.10
C ILE A 6 9.96 9.37 -14.38
N ARG A 7 8.85 10.09 -14.20
CA ARG A 7 8.78 11.41 -13.55
C ARG A 7 7.95 11.34 -12.27
N GLY A 8 7.88 12.46 -11.56
CA GLY A 8 7.13 12.53 -10.31
C GLY A 8 7.28 13.89 -9.63
N PRO A 9 6.54 14.13 -8.52
CA PRO A 9 6.74 15.31 -7.71
C PRO A 9 8.20 15.43 -7.26
N PRO A 10 8.79 16.64 -7.28
CA PRO A 10 10.18 16.83 -6.88
C PRO A 10 10.35 16.52 -5.39
N TYR A 11 11.54 16.04 -5.03
CA TYR A 11 11.91 15.82 -3.63
C TYR A 11 11.99 17.15 -2.87
N LYS A 12 11.40 17.22 -1.67
CA LYS A 12 11.52 18.36 -0.75
C LYS A 12 12.27 17.93 0.51
N PHE A 13 13.50 18.40 0.68
CA PHE A 13 14.33 18.08 1.85
C PHE A 13 13.67 18.61 3.15
N LEU A 14 13.52 17.86 4.24
CA LEU A 14 13.80 16.43 4.51
C LEU A 14 12.56 15.52 4.41
N HIS A 15 11.39 16.09 4.15
CA HIS A 15 10.11 15.41 4.34
C HIS A 15 9.57 14.74 3.07
N GLY A 16 10.27 14.87 1.95
CA GLY A 16 9.78 14.39 0.66
C GLY A 16 8.46 15.05 0.30
N ASN A 17 7.48 14.26 -0.12
CA ASN A 17 6.17 14.77 -0.48
C ASN A 17 5.15 14.71 0.67
N ASN A 18 5.55 14.35 1.89
CA ASN A 18 4.64 14.08 3.01
C ASN A 18 3.65 15.23 3.28
N LYS A 19 4.12 16.49 3.31
CA LYS A 19 3.25 17.66 3.58
C LYS A 19 2.20 17.88 2.48
N GLU A 20 2.57 17.62 1.23
CA GLU A 20 1.68 17.74 0.08
C GLU A 20 0.63 16.62 0.09
N VAL A 21 1.06 15.39 0.38
CA VAL A 21 0.16 14.25 0.60
C VAL A 21 -0.83 14.54 1.73
N GLU A 22 -0.36 15.03 2.88
CA GLU A 22 -1.21 15.35 4.02
C GLU A 22 -2.24 16.45 3.70
N LEU A 23 -1.85 17.47 2.93
CA LEU A 23 -2.76 18.52 2.47
C LEU A 23 -3.84 17.95 1.55
N MET A 24 -3.45 17.21 0.51
CA MET A 24 -4.39 16.56 -0.42
C MET A 24 -5.36 15.62 0.30
N MET A 25 -4.87 14.86 1.29
CA MET A 25 -5.71 14.00 2.13
C MET A 25 -6.71 14.81 2.95
N ARG A 26 -6.28 15.91 3.60
CA ARG A 26 -7.19 16.79 4.37
C ARG A 26 -8.27 17.41 3.48
N GLU A 27 -7.89 17.93 2.33
CA GLU A 27 -8.83 18.49 1.36
C GLU A 27 -9.82 17.45 0.84
N ALA A 28 -9.34 16.24 0.53
CA ALA A 28 -10.20 15.15 0.11
C ALA A 28 -11.18 14.78 1.21
N ILE A 29 -10.74 14.61 2.46
CA ILE A 29 -11.60 14.28 3.61
C ILE A 29 -12.67 15.36 3.83
N ALA A 30 -12.27 16.64 3.78
CA ALA A 30 -13.17 17.77 4.04
C ALA A 30 -14.29 17.92 3.00
N LYS A 31 -14.07 17.49 1.75
CA LYS A 31 -15.07 17.58 0.67
C LYS A 31 -16.06 16.41 0.76
N PRO A 32 -17.37 16.65 0.96
CA PRO A 32 -18.37 15.57 0.91
C PRO A 32 -18.33 14.83 -0.43
N MET A 33 -18.76 13.57 -0.42
CA MET A 33 -18.88 12.73 -1.61
C MET A 33 -20.16 11.91 -1.49
N ASP A 34 -20.87 11.76 -2.60
CA ASP A 34 -22.04 10.88 -2.67
C ASP A 34 -21.64 9.41 -2.50
N LEU A 35 -22.60 8.58 -2.10
CA LEU A 35 -22.38 7.15 -2.05
C LEU A 35 -22.14 6.61 -3.47
N SER A 36 -20.89 6.26 -3.76
CA SER A 36 -20.44 5.84 -5.09
C SER A 36 -19.35 4.79 -4.99
N HIS A 37 -19.15 4.02 -6.07
CA HIS A 37 -17.99 3.14 -6.22
C HIS A 37 -16.73 3.87 -6.72
N ASP A 38 -16.87 5.06 -7.32
CA ASP A 38 -15.74 5.89 -7.76
C ASP A 38 -15.16 6.72 -6.59
N THR A 39 -14.53 6.01 -5.65
CA THR A 39 -13.99 6.59 -4.42
C THR A 39 -12.49 6.86 -4.48
N PHE A 40 -11.83 6.49 -5.58
CA PHE A 40 -10.36 6.47 -5.63
C PHE A 40 -9.74 7.85 -5.41
N SER A 41 -10.34 8.89 -6.00
CA SER A 41 -9.93 10.29 -5.82
C SER A 41 -10.09 10.79 -4.38
N LYS A 42 -10.92 10.14 -3.56
CA LYS A 42 -11.19 10.47 -2.16
C LYS A 42 -10.34 9.64 -1.19
N VAL A 43 -10.14 8.36 -1.47
CA VAL A 43 -9.34 7.45 -0.63
C VAL A 43 -7.84 7.64 -0.86
N GLN A 44 -7.42 7.90 -2.11
CA GLN A 44 -6.02 8.10 -2.50
C GLN A 44 -5.85 9.33 -3.40
N PRO A 45 -6.20 10.54 -2.93
CA PRO A 45 -6.20 11.78 -3.72
C PRO A 45 -4.86 12.12 -4.36
N TYR A 46 -3.76 11.90 -3.65
CA TYR A 46 -2.41 12.18 -4.16
C TYR A 46 -1.99 11.21 -5.26
N ILE A 47 -2.30 9.92 -5.13
CA ILE A 47 -2.06 8.92 -6.19
C ILE A 47 -2.90 9.27 -7.40
N TYR A 48 -4.19 9.55 -7.23
CA TYR A 48 -5.09 9.95 -8.31
C TYR A 48 -4.56 11.16 -9.07
N THR A 49 -4.17 12.21 -8.34
CA THR A 49 -3.66 13.46 -8.91
C THR A 49 -2.34 13.24 -9.66
N TRP A 50 -1.38 12.55 -9.04
CA TRP A 50 -0.08 12.32 -9.66
C TRP A 50 -0.12 11.34 -10.83
N THR A 51 -1.04 10.36 -10.81
CA THR A 51 -1.27 9.49 -11.96
C THR A 51 -1.68 10.31 -13.19
N LYS A 52 -2.55 11.32 -13.00
CA LYS A 52 -2.97 12.21 -14.09
C LYS A 52 -1.86 13.11 -14.62
N ILE A 53 -0.89 13.49 -13.78
CA ILE A 53 0.19 14.42 -14.14
C ILE A 53 1.39 13.68 -14.73
N TYR A 54 1.77 12.54 -14.14
CA TYR A 54 3.03 11.85 -14.43
C TYR A 54 2.83 10.52 -15.18
N GLY A 55 1.61 9.97 -15.20
CA GLY A 55 1.28 8.69 -15.81
C GLY A 55 1.09 7.55 -14.79
N ASP A 56 0.82 6.36 -15.32
CA ASP A 56 0.54 5.13 -14.54
C ASP A 56 1.74 4.64 -13.71
N THR A 57 2.96 5.00 -14.12
CA THR A 57 4.17 4.85 -13.32
C THR A 57 4.75 6.21 -12.98
N PHE A 58 4.96 6.46 -11.68
CA PHE A 58 5.60 7.70 -11.22
C PHE A 58 6.43 7.49 -9.95
N LEU A 59 7.40 8.38 -9.74
CA LEU A 59 8.24 8.40 -8.54
C LEU A 59 7.67 9.37 -7.51
N SER A 60 7.66 9.02 -6.23
CA SER A 60 7.41 9.98 -5.14
C SER A 60 8.34 9.72 -3.96
N TRP A 61 8.19 10.50 -2.88
CA TRP A 61 9.11 10.50 -1.76
C TRP A 61 8.37 10.48 -0.42
N VAL A 62 8.69 9.51 0.43
CA VAL A 62 8.25 9.45 1.83
C VAL A 62 9.42 9.79 2.73
N GLY A 63 9.44 11.02 3.25
CA GLY A 63 10.67 11.55 3.82
C GLY A 63 11.80 11.49 2.77
N PRO A 64 13.01 11.05 3.15
CA PRO A 64 14.12 10.88 2.20
C PRO A 64 14.03 9.58 1.36
N LYS A 65 13.02 8.72 1.58
CA LYS A 65 12.92 7.42 0.90
C LYS A 65 12.12 7.56 -0.41
N PRO A 66 12.70 7.26 -1.58
CA PRO A 66 11.95 7.24 -2.83
C PRO A 66 10.98 6.06 -2.88
N GLN A 67 9.85 6.24 -3.54
CA GLN A 67 8.83 5.23 -3.78
C GLN A 67 8.43 5.23 -5.26
N LEU A 68 8.43 4.06 -5.88
CA LEU A 68 7.96 3.89 -7.24
C LEU A 68 6.52 3.37 -7.20
N PHE A 69 5.60 4.14 -7.77
CA PHE A 69 4.22 3.74 -8.00
C PHE A 69 4.14 3.08 -9.39
N ILE A 70 3.51 1.92 -9.45
CA ILE A 70 3.37 1.09 -10.65
C ILE A 70 1.90 0.70 -10.75
N ARG A 71 1.29 0.93 -11.91
CA ARG A 71 -0.11 0.56 -12.17
C ARG A 71 -0.26 -0.41 -13.35
N GLU A 72 0.83 -0.70 -14.05
CA GLU A 72 0.88 -1.61 -15.19
C GLU A 72 0.68 -3.06 -14.70
N PRO A 73 -0.39 -3.76 -15.13
CA PRO A 73 -0.73 -5.08 -14.62
C PRO A 73 0.38 -6.12 -14.80
N GLU A 74 1.13 -6.07 -15.90
CA GLU A 74 2.19 -7.04 -16.17
C GLU A 74 3.39 -6.87 -15.22
N LEU A 75 3.78 -5.62 -14.91
CA LEU A 75 4.81 -5.36 -13.91
C LEU A 75 4.36 -5.75 -12.51
N ILE A 76 3.10 -5.47 -12.16
CA ILE A 76 2.51 -5.88 -10.88
C ILE A 76 2.55 -7.41 -10.76
N LYS A 77 2.15 -8.15 -11.80
CA LYS A 77 2.21 -9.62 -11.81
C LYS A 77 3.64 -10.12 -11.66
N GLU A 78 4.60 -9.52 -12.35
CA GLU A 78 6.01 -9.90 -12.24
C GLU A 78 6.52 -9.73 -10.80
N ILE A 79 6.27 -8.57 -10.20
CA ILE A 79 6.65 -8.25 -8.82
C ILE A 79 5.99 -9.21 -7.82
N LEU A 80 4.68 -9.47 -7.96
CA LEU A 80 3.93 -10.30 -7.03
C LEU A 80 4.24 -11.80 -7.17
N ASN A 81 4.68 -12.26 -8.33
CA ASN A 81 5.09 -13.66 -8.55
C ASN A 81 6.58 -13.91 -8.28
N ASN A 82 7.35 -12.87 -7.99
CA ASN A 82 8.76 -12.98 -7.62
C ASN A 82 8.93 -13.81 -6.34
N LYS A 83 9.71 -14.89 -6.42
CA LYS A 83 9.97 -15.82 -5.30
C LYS A 83 11.28 -15.54 -4.57
N SER A 84 12.10 -14.60 -5.05
CA SER A 84 13.40 -14.27 -4.43
C SER A 84 13.29 -13.37 -3.20
N TRP A 85 12.07 -12.90 -2.85
CA TRP A 85 11.82 -12.03 -1.68
C TRP A 85 12.57 -10.68 -1.78
N ASP A 86 12.85 -10.25 -3.01
CA ASP A 86 13.50 -8.98 -3.31
C ASP A 86 12.58 -7.79 -2.98
N TYR A 87 11.27 -7.98 -3.13
CA TYR A 87 10.24 -7.00 -2.82
C TYR A 87 9.68 -7.20 -1.40
N ARG A 88 10.41 -6.71 -0.40
CA ARG A 88 10.00 -6.80 1.01
C ARG A 88 8.90 -5.79 1.33
N LYS A 89 8.15 -6.04 2.42
CA LYS A 89 7.20 -5.03 2.91
C LYS A 89 8.00 -3.82 3.39
N PRO A 90 7.51 -2.59 3.16
CA PRO A 90 8.18 -1.40 3.66
C PRO A 90 8.28 -1.47 5.19
N ASP A 91 9.40 -0.98 5.73
CA ASP A 91 9.55 -0.77 7.17
C ASP A 91 8.41 0.10 7.67
N ARG A 92 7.84 -0.27 8.81
CA ARG A 92 6.72 0.47 9.38
C ARG A 92 7.24 1.53 10.32
N ASN A 93 6.37 2.49 10.62
CA ASN A 93 6.66 3.41 11.72
C ASN A 93 6.82 2.58 13.02
N PRO A 94 7.83 2.86 13.87
CA PRO A 94 8.07 2.12 15.12
C PRO A 94 6.85 1.99 16.03
N ILE A 95 5.97 2.98 16.03
CA ILE A 95 4.70 2.96 16.79
C ILE A 95 3.78 1.84 16.26
N ILE A 96 3.64 1.74 14.94
CA ILE A 96 2.83 0.72 14.28
C ILE A 96 3.44 -0.66 14.49
N GLU A 97 4.76 -0.78 14.44
CA GLU A 97 5.47 -2.04 14.70
C GLU A 97 5.23 -2.52 16.14
N LYS A 98 5.33 -1.61 17.12
CA LYS A 98 5.06 -1.94 18.52
C LYS A 98 3.61 -2.35 18.75
N LEU A 99 2.65 -1.73 18.04
CA LEU A 99 1.23 -2.03 18.17
C LEU A 99 0.84 -3.37 17.53
N LEU A 100 1.31 -3.62 16.30
CA LEU A 100 0.93 -4.82 15.53
C LEU A 100 1.79 -6.04 15.87
N GLY A 101 2.93 -5.84 16.54
CA GLY A 101 3.91 -6.88 16.79
C GLY A 101 4.50 -7.45 15.50
N ASP A 102 5.17 -8.60 15.60
CA ASP A 102 5.80 -9.30 14.48
C ASP A 102 4.98 -10.56 14.10
N GLY A 103 3.83 -10.34 13.47
CA GLY A 103 2.87 -11.37 13.02
C GLY A 103 2.74 -11.45 11.49
N LEU A 104 1.73 -12.16 10.99
CA LEU A 104 1.57 -12.44 9.54
C LEU A 104 1.59 -11.18 8.66
N ALA A 105 0.92 -10.12 9.09
CA ALA A 105 0.80 -8.88 8.32
C ALA A 105 2.03 -7.97 8.43
N SER A 106 2.84 -8.09 9.49
CA SER A 106 3.98 -7.21 9.79
C SER A 106 5.34 -7.83 9.52
N THR A 107 5.47 -9.16 9.60
CA THR A 107 6.78 -9.79 9.54
C THR A 107 7.43 -9.69 8.17
N ASN A 108 8.71 -9.31 8.16
CA ASN A 108 9.59 -9.29 6.99
C ASN A 108 10.53 -10.50 6.93
N ILE A 109 10.47 -11.39 7.93
CA ILE A 109 11.26 -12.62 7.99
C ILE A 109 10.50 -13.72 7.24
N GLN A 110 11.03 -14.14 6.09
CA GLN A 110 10.38 -15.09 5.18
C GLN A 110 9.95 -16.40 5.88
N LYS A 111 10.83 -17.02 6.67
CA LYS A 111 10.53 -18.26 7.41
C LYS A 111 9.37 -18.07 8.41
N LYS A 112 9.36 -16.94 9.12
CA LYS A 112 8.31 -16.60 10.09
C LYS A 112 6.98 -16.30 9.39
N TRP A 113 7.02 -15.56 8.28
CA TRP A 113 5.85 -15.33 7.44
C TRP A 113 5.25 -16.64 6.95
N ALA A 114 6.06 -17.55 6.41
CA ALA A 114 5.61 -18.84 5.91
C ALA A 114 4.95 -19.69 7.00
N PHE A 115 5.52 -19.71 8.21
CA PHE A 115 4.93 -20.38 9.37
C PHE A 115 3.56 -19.78 9.73
N HIS A 116 3.47 -18.46 9.91
CA HIS A 116 2.21 -17.80 10.24
C HIS A 116 1.16 -17.97 9.15
N ARG A 117 1.56 -17.92 7.87
CA ARG A 117 0.63 -18.12 6.75
C ARG A 117 0.08 -19.53 6.73
N LYS A 118 0.91 -20.54 6.98
CA LYS A 118 0.47 -21.94 7.07
C LYS A 118 -0.54 -22.13 8.20
N MET A 119 -0.32 -21.50 9.36
CA MET A 119 -1.26 -21.56 10.49
C MET A 119 -2.57 -20.83 10.17
N ALA A 120 -2.50 -19.62 9.64
CA ALA A 120 -3.69 -18.84 9.26
C ALA A 120 -4.53 -19.57 8.21
N ASN A 121 -3.92 -20.15 7.18
CA ASN A 121 -4.65 -20.89 6.14
C ASN A 121 -5.48 -22.06 6.70
N LYS A 122 -5.08 -22.67 7.82
CA LYS A 122 -5.89 -23.70 8.49
C LYS A 122 -7.17 -23.13 9.09
N ALA A 123 -7.13 -21.92 9.64
CA ALA A 123 -8.28 -21.26 10.25
C ALA A 123 -9.17 -20.52 9.22
N PHE A 124 -8.57 -20.01 8.15
CA PHE A 124 -9.25 -19.27 7.08
C PHE A 124 -9.48 -20.13 5.83
N ASN A 125 -9.90 -21.39 6.04
CA ASN A 125 -10.34 -22.26 4.94
C ASN A 125 -11.86 -22.17 4.76
N ALA A 126 -12.37 -22.61 3.60
CA ALA A 126 -13.78 -22.48 3.24
C ALA A 126 -14.74 -23.14 4.26
N GLU A 127 -14.38 -24.30 4.83
CA GLU A 127 -15.21 -24.97 5.83
C GLU A 127 -15.25 -24.20 7.15
N CYS A 128 -14.11 -23.67 7.60
CA CYS A 128 -14.08 -22.82 8.80
C CYS A 128 -14.87 -21.52 8.60
N LEU A 129 -14.82 -20.91 7.41
CA LEU A 129 -15.55 -19.68 7.12
C LEU A 129 -17.07 -19.86 7.13
N LYS A 130 -17.59 -21.03 6.70
CA LYS A 130 -19.03 -21.34 6.78
C LYS A 130 -19.56 -21.26 8.21
N VAL A 131 -18.75 -21.67 9.19
CA VAL A 131 -19.12 -21.66 10.62
C VAL A 131 -19.08 -20.24 11.21
N ILE A 132 -18.29 -19.34 10.65
CA ILE A 132 -18.16 -17.95 11.13
C ILE A 132 -19.29 -17.06 10.58
N ASN A 133 -19.87 -17.42 9.43
CA ASN A 133 -20.92 -16.66 8.74
C ASN A 133 -22.10 -16.19 9.64
N PRO A 134 -22.61 -16.98 10.61
CA PRO A 134 -23.70 -16.55 11.49
C PRO A 134 -23.33 -15.41 12.46
N PHE A 135 -22.04 -15.12 12.66
CA PHE A 135 -21.55 -14.17 13.66
C PHE A 135 -21.09 -12.83 13.06
N VAL A 136 -21.11 -12.70 11.72
CA VAL A 136 -20.60 -11.50 11.01
C VAL A 136 -21.73 -10.58 10.53
N TYR A 137 -22.98 -11.07 10.48
CA TYR A 137 -24.16 -10.27 10.17
C TYR A 137 -24.94 -9.95 11.44
N HIS A 138 -24.69 -8.77 12.00
CA HIS A 138 -25.57 -8.08 12.95
C HIS A 138 -25.83 -6.67 12.42
#